data_AF-A0A074XHE4-F1
#
_entry.id   AF-A0A074XHE4-F1
#
_cell.length_a   1.000
_cell.length_b   1.000
_cell.length_c   1.000
_cell.angle_alpha   90.00
_cell.angle_beta   90.00
_cell.angle_gamma   90.00
#
_symmetry.space_group_name_H-M   'P 1'
#
loop_
_entity.id
_entity.type
_entity.pdbx_description
1 polymer ?
#
loop_
_entity_poly.entity_id
_entity_poly.type
_entity_poly.pdbx_seq_one_letter_code
_entity_poly.pdbx_strand_id
1 'polypeptide(L)'
;MKRKRDSKDTSDSIKRTKASAQQGPDHDHQSAPSILRLYYPQVLTLREYLLQATTSKHKKRRITNYGSGTGSSSQDADAGFVNLLDTVLVGFHTVKKEESDLVDYQNELSIFSTQVTGSEAKSSGSQPVLPFAEIVEFAIWQLFRKHTSGHRPPHVLCHGYWHTGLGEVKIADREKVENNHGAEATLPDRNEHVDRLKGEAWAALPSLVGAGSALILVQLLQNCGMFIPLDGGKNNYLQISGTDLSELRSLDKHNPTGGLKPNGSTNAVVPLPGKNKRPQVKNTLNTIR
;
A
#
# COMPACT_ATOMS: atom_id res chain seq x y z
N MET A 1 -35.19 -67.05 -6.92
CA MET A 1 -34.50 -68.34 -7.04
C MET A 1 -33.13 -68.12 -7.68
N LYS A 2 -32.07 -68.57 -7.00
CA LYS A 2 -30.66 -68.60 -7.46
C LYS A 2 -30.50 -69.61 -8.60
N ARG A 3 -29.64 -69.32 -9.60
CA ARG A 3 -28.51 -70.19 -9.96
C ARG A 3 -27.31 -69.37 -10.42
N LYS A 4 -26.19 -69.68 -9.77
CA LYS A 4 -24.82 -69.18 -9.89
C LYS A 4 -24.07 -70.09 -10.86
N ARG A 5 -23.25 -69.54 -11.76
CA ARG A 5 -22.05 -70.22 -12.28
C ARG A 5 -20.90 -69.22 -12.36
N ASP A 6 -19.74 -69.76 -12.04
CA ASP A 6 -18.48 -69.15 -11.66
C ASP A 6 -17.45 -69.74 -12.63
N SER A 7 -16.59 -68.91 -13.22
CA SER A 7 -15.38 -69.38 -13.91
C SER A 7 -14.32 -68.28 -13.94
N LYS A 8 -13.56 -68.33 -12.85
CA LYS A 8 -12.18 -67.94 -12.54
C LYS A 8 -11.15 -67.72 -13.68
N ASP A 9 -10.37 -66.65 -13.45
CA ASP A 9 -8.97 -66.32 -13.79
C ASP A 9 -8.43 -66.45 -15.21
N THR A 10 -8.02 -65.31 -15.77
CA THR A 10 -6.62 -65.11 -16.21
C THR A 10 -6.17 -63.71 -15.85
N SER A 11 -5.07 -63.65 -15.10
CA SER A 11 -4.33 -62.45 -14.75
C SER A 11 -3.64 -61.89 -15.99
N ASP A 12 -3.85 -60.61 -16.29
CA ASP A 12 -2.87 -59.84 -17.06
C ASP A 12 -2.69 -58.46 -16.44
N SER A 13 -1.63 -58.39 -15.63
CA SER A 13 -1.04 -57.17 -15.10
C SER A 13 -0.40 -56.39 -16.25
N ILE A 14 -1.16 -55.49 -16.87
CA ILE A 14 -0.61 -54.53 -17.83
C ILE A 14 -0.13 -53.29 -17.08
N LYS A 15 1.20 -53.19 -17.03
CA LYS A 15 2.00 -52.15 -16.40
C LYS A 15 1.56 -50.75 -16.84
N ARG A 16 1.39 -49.85 -15.86
CA ARG A 16 1.32 -48.39 -16.04
C ARG A 16 2.50 -47.93 -16.89
N THR A 17 2.25 -47.56 -18.13
CA THR A 17 3.18 -46.84 -18.98
C THR A 17 3.16 -45.37 -18.56
N LYS A 18 4.30 -44.92 -18.01
CA LYS A 18 4.67 -43.51 -17.85
C LYS A 18 4.67 -42.87 -19.25
N ALA A 19 3.62 -42.13 -19.57
CA ALA A 19 3.62 -41.23 -20.72
C ALA A 19 4.21 -39.88 -20.31
N SER A 20 4.99 -39.36 -21.25
CA SER A 20 5.91 -38.23 -21.17
C SER A 20 5.31 -36.96 -20.57
N ALA A 21 6.12 -36.27 -19.78
CA ALA A 21 5.87 -34.92 -19.31
C ALA A 21 5.54 -34.01 -20.50
N GLN A 22 4.27 -33.62 -20.62
CA GLN A 22 3.90 -32.42 -21.36
C GLN A 22 4.19 -31.25 -20.42
N GLN A 23 5.20 -30.48 -20.81
CA GLN A 23 5.53 -29.18 -20.29
C GLN A 23 4.25 -28.34 -20.21
N GLY A 24 3.78 -28.09 -18.99
CA GLY A 24 2.90 -26.95 -18.75
C GLY A 24 3.66 -25.67 -19.05
N PRO A 25 2.96 -24.55 -19.29
CA PRO A 25 3.62 -23.27 -19.46
C PRO A 25 4.38 -22.98 -18.16
N ASP A 26 5.70 -23.05 -18.25
CA ASP A 26 6.61 -22.52 -17.25
C ASP A 26 6.23 -21.05 -17.02
N HIS A 27 5.52 -20.80 -15.92
CA HIS A 27 5.51 -19.48 -15.30
C HIS A 27 6.89 -19.30 -14.66
N ASP A 28 7.90 -19.18 -15.51
CA ASP A 28 9.27 -18.88 -15.14
C ASP A 28 9.34 -17.40 -14.74
N HIS A 29 8.74 -17.08 -13.58
CA HIS A 29 8.94 -15.80 -12.90
C HIS A 29 10.29 -15.76 -12.17
N GLN A 30 11.34 -16.35 -12.77
CA GLN A 30 12.71 -15.98 -12.49
C GLN A 30 13.09 -14.73 -13.28
N SER A 31 12.20 -13.74 -13.32
CA SER A 31 12.58 -12.35 -13.59
C SER A 31 13.50 -11.90 -12.45
N ALA A 32 14.65 -11.34 -12.80
CA ALA A 32 15.67 -10.83 -11.88
C ALA A 32 15.07 -10.21 -10.59
N PRO A 33 15.70 -10.37 -9.41
CA PRO A 33 15.16 -9.87 -8.15
C PRO A 33 14.81 -8.38 -8.28
N SER A 34 13.51 -8.07 -8.26
CA SER A 34 13.05 -6.68 -8.20
C SER A 34 13.61 -6.03 -6.95
N ILE A 35 14.09 -4.79 -7.06
CA ILE A 35 14.56 -3.98 -5.91
C ILE A 35 13.50 -3.91 -4.80
N LEU A 36 12.21 -4.02 -5.17
CA LEU A 36 11.10 -4.08 -4.22
C LEU A 36 11.23 -5.25 -3.23
N ARG A 37 11.83 -6.38 -3.63
CA ARG A 37 12.07 -7.53 -2.74
C ARG A 37 13.15 -7.25 -1.67
N LEU A 38 13.93 -6.19 -1.82
CA LEU A 38 14.80 -5.71 -0.75
C LEU A 38 14.01 -5.03 0.37
N TYR A 39 12.80 -4.53 0.10
CA TYR A 39 12.00 -3.78 1.07
C TYR A 39 10.74 -4.53 1.51
N TYR A 40 10.22 -5.42 0.67
CA TYR A 40 9.00 -6.17 0.93
C TYR A 40 9.27 -7.68 0.80
N PRO A 41 8.90 -8.50 1.80
CA PRO A 41 9.09 -9.95 1.74
C PRO A 41 8.19 -10.60 0.69
N GLN A 42 7.06 -9.97 0.35
CA GLN A 42 6.18 -10.41 -0.74
C GLN A 42 5.96 -9.26 -1.73
N VAL A 43 6.06 -9.58 -3.01
CA VAL A 43 5.74 -8.68 -4.13
C VAL A 43 4.91 -9.49 -5.11
N LEU A 44 3.66 -9.08 -5.30
CA LEU A 44 2.67 -9.74 -6.15
C LEU A 44 2.07 -8.74 -7.14
N THR A 45 1.43 -9.22 -8.19
CA THR A 45 0.51 -8.37 -8.96
C THR A 45 -0.70 -7.98 -8.10
N LEU A 46 -1.40 -6.90 -8.49
CA LEU A 46 -2.62 -6.47 -7.81
C LEU A 46 -3.67 -7.59 -7.82
N ARG A 47 -3.83 -8.32 -8.92
CA ARG A 47 -4.74 -9.47 -9.01
C ARG A 47 -4.40 -10.54 -7.97
N GLU A 48 -3.15 -10.95 -7.90
CA GLU A 48 -2.68 -11.96 -6.96
C GLU A 48 -2.86 -11.52 -5.50
N TYR A 49 -2.54 -10.26 -5.19
CA TYR A 49 -2.79 -9.69 -3.86
C TYR A 49 -4.28 -9.76 -3.50
N LEU A 50 -5.18 -9.33 -4.38
CA LEU A 50 -6.63 -9.37 -4.11
C LEU A 50 -7.14 -10.80 -3.92
N LEU A 51 -6.59 -11.78 -4.65
CA LEU A 51 -6.88 -13.20 -4.46
C LEU A 51 -6.42 -13.73 -3.10
N GLN A 52 -5.34 -13.20 -2.54
CA GLN A 52 -4.87 -13.54 -1.19
C GLN A 52 -5.68 -12.83 -0.10
N ALA A 53 -5.94 -11.53 -0.26
CA ALA A 53 -6.67 -10.71 0.70
C ALA A 53 -8.16 -11.14 0.82
N THR A 54 -8.71 -11.71 -0.24
CA THR A 54 -10.10 -12.17 -0.24
C THR A 54 -10.24 -13.60 0.29
N THR A 55 -11.24 -13.87 1.12
CA THR A 55 -11.51 -15.22 1.66
C THR A 55 -12.60 -15.98 0.89
N SER A 56 -13.55 -15.28 0.30
CA SER A 56 -14.70 -15.89 -0.39
C SER A 56 -14.29 -16.53 -1.72
N LYS A 57 -14.61 -17.83 -1.90
CA LYS A 57 -14.38 -18.57 -3.15
C LYS A 57 -15.04 -17.92 -4.36
N HIS A 58 -16.26 -17.38 -4.19
CA HIS A 58 -16.98 -16.70 -5.28
C HIS A 58 -16.27 -15.43 -5.73
N LYS A 59 -15.76 -14.64 -4.78
CA LYS A 59 -14.99 -13.43 -5.09
C LYS A 59 -13.65 -13.78 -5.73
N LYS A 60 -12.94 -14.80 -5.22
CA LYS A 60 -11.70 -15.30 -5.86
C LYS A 60 -11.95 -15.67 -7.31
N ARG A 61 -12.98 -16.49 -7.59
CA ARG A 61 -13.35 -16.87 -8.95
C ARG A 61 -13.68 -15.66 -9.83
N ARG A 62 -14.40 -14.66 -9.30
CA ARG A 62 -14.66 -13.40 -10.02
C ARG A 62 -13.37 -12.66 -10.38
N ILE A 63 -12.45 -12.51 -9.42
CA ILE A 63 -11.14 -11.85 -9.63
C ILE A 63 -10.29 -12.64 -10.63
N THR A 64 -10.23 -13.97 -10.52
CA THR A 64 -9.48 -14.83 -11.44
C THR A 64 -10.01 -14.71 -12.88
N ASN A 65 -11.32 -14.69 -13.07
CA ASN A 65 -11.93 -14.72 -14.40
C ASN A 65 -12.15 -13.31 -14.98
N TYR A 66 -11.82 -12.24 -14.24
CA TYR A 66 -12.04 -10.87 -14.72
C TYR A 66 -11.13 -10.57 -15.91
N GLY A 67 -11.72 -10.23 -17.05
CA GLY A 67 -11.02 -10.03 -18.32
C GLY A 67 -10.90 -11.26 -19.22
N SER A 68 -11.34 -12.45 -18.77
CA SER A 68 -11.27 -13.68 -19.56
C SER A 68 -12.45 -13.90 -20.54
N GLY A 69 -13.42 -12.98 -20.57
CA GLY A 69 -14.65 -13.11 -21.36
C GLY A 69 -14.52 -12.56 -22.79
N THR A 70 -14.97 -13.33 -23.78
CA THR A 70 -14.97 -12.97 -25.22
C THR A 70 -16.20 -12.17 -25.68
N GLY A 71 -16.95 -11.53 -24.78
CA GLY A 71 -18.28 -10.96 -25.08
C GLY A 71 -18.45 -9.47 -24.78
N SER A 72 -18.60 -8.68 -25.87
CA SER A 72 -19.40 -7.45 -26.03
C SER A 72 -19.25 -6.24 -25.08
N SER A 73 -18.81 -5.13 -25.70
CA SER A 73 -19.24 -3.73 -25.53
C SER A 73 -18.54 -2.76 -24.56
N SER A 74 -17.52 -3.18 -23.81
CA SER A 74 -16.67 -2.25 -23.00
C SER A 74 -15.17 -2.58 -23.05
N GLN A 75 -14.71 -3.19 -24.16
CA GLN A 75 -13.40 -3.83 -24.25
C GLN A 75 -12.21 -2.94 -23.88
N ASP A 76 -12.23 -1.64 -24.20
CA ASP A 76 -11.09 -0.75 -23.91
C ASP A 76 -10.98 -0.36 -22.43
N ALA A 77 -12.11 -0.03 -21.79
CA ALA A 77 -12.15 0.29 -20.35
C ALA A 77 -11.82 -0.95 -19.50
N ASP A 78 -12.32 -2.11 -19.92
CA ASP A 78 -11.99 -3.38 -19.27
C ASP A 78 -10.53 -3.80 -19.53
N ALA A 79 -9.98 -3.55 -20.72
CA ALA A 79 -8.58 -3.84 -21.02
C ALA A 79 -7.62 -3.00 -20.17
N GLY A 80 -7.89 -1.70 -20.01
CA GLY A 80 -7.10 -0.82 -19.14
C GLY A 80 -7.09 -1.29 -17.68
N PHE A 81 -8.25 -1.68 -17.15
CA PHE A 81 -8.36 -2.19 -15.79
C PHE A 81 -7.74 -3.58 -15.61
N VAL A 82 -7.89 -4.49 -16.59
CA VAL A 82 -7.20 -5.78 -16.63
C VAL A 82 -5.68 -5.58 -16.62
N ASN A 83 -5.17 -4.66 -17.43
CA ASN A 83 -3.76 -4.31 -17.43
C ASN A 83 -3.29 -3.80 -16.06
N LEU A 84 -4.08 -2.95 -15.38
CA LEU A 84 -3.77 -2.54 -14.00
C LEU A 84 -3.71 -3.73 -13.03
N LEU A 85 -4.67 -4.66 -13.10
CA LEU A 85 -4.68 -5.84 -12.24
C LEU A 85 -3.44 -6.72 -12.41
N ASP A 86 -2.94 -6.84 -13.64
CA ASP A 86 -1.87 -7.78 -14.00
C ASP A 86 -0.47 -7.15 -14.00
N THR A 87 -0.35 -5.81 -14.01
CA THR A 87 0.95 -5.14 -14.09
C THR A 87 1.31 -4.30 -12.87
N VAL A 88 0.34 -3.84 -12.09
CA VAL A 88 0.62 -3.13 -10.84
C VAL A 88 1.19 -4.11 -9.82
N LEU A 89 2.36 -3.79 -9.28
CA LEU A 89 2.97 -4.57 -8.21
C LEU A 89 2.53 -4.06 -6.84
N VAL A 90 2.31 -5.00 -5.93
CA VAL A 90 1.94 -4.77 -4.53
C VAL A 90 3.00 -5.41 -3.65
N GLY A 91 3.77 -4.58 -2.95
CA GLY A 91 4.74 -4.98 -1.93
C GLY A 91 4.13 -4.93 -0.54
N PHE A 92 4.26 -6.00 0.26
CA PHE A 92 3.70 -6.05 1.61
C PHE A 92 4.48 -7.01 2.55
N HIS A 93 4.38 -6.77 3.86
CA HIS A 93 5.12 -7.53 4.88
C HIS A 93 4.37 -8.79 5.33
N THR A 94 3.12 -8.63 5.75
CA THR A 94 2.20 -9.73 6.06
C THR A 94 0.78 -9.23 5.86
N VAL A 95 -0.10 -10.07 5.31
CA VAL A 95 -1.54 -9.79 5.32
C VAL A 95 -2.06 -10.16 6.71
N LYS A 96 -2.02 -9.22 7.65
CA LYS A 96 -2.65 -9.40 8.95
C LYS A 96 -4.17 -9.47 8.75
N LYS A 97 -4.80 -10.47 9.34
CA LYS A 97 -6.25 -10.63 9.35
C LYS A 97 -6.72 -10.44 10.79
N GLU A 98 -6.77 -9.19 11.25
CA GLU A 98 -7.22 -8.89 12.60
C GLU A 98 -8.72 -8.57 12.55
N GLU A 99 -9.54 -9.38 13.23
CA GLU A 99 -11.01 -9.15 13.33
C GLU A 99 -11.35 -7.87 14.10
N SER A 100 -10.47 -7.44 15.00
CA SER A 100 -10.60 -6.16 15.72
C SER A 100 -10.64 -4.97 14.76
N ASP A 101 -9.87 -5.03 13.68
CA ASP A 101 -9.77 -3.95 12.69
C ASP A 101 -11.12 -3.67 12.03
N LEU A 102 -12.03 -4.64 11.95
CA LEU A 102 -13.31 -4.48 11.24
C LEU A 102 -14.27 -3.58 12.02
N VAL A 103 -14.37 -3.76 13.33
CA VAL A 103 -15.25 -2.93 14.18
C VAL A 103 -14.73 -1.50 14.25
N ASP A 104 -13.42 -1.34 14.46
CA ASP A 104 -12.77 -0.04 14.47
C ASP A 104 -12.91 0.66 13.10
N TYR A 105 -12.74 -0.08 12.01
CA TYR A 105 -12.96 0.40 10.66
C TYR A 105 -14.40 0.91 10.44
N GLN A 106 -15.42 0.15 10.88
CA GLN A 106 -16.81 0.55 10.71
C GLN A 106 -17.14 1.82 11.48
N ASN A 107 -16.62 1.94 12.71
CA ASN A 107 -16.78 3.14 13.51
C ASN A 107 -16.09 4.35 12.84
N GLU A 108 -14.84 4.19 12.42
CA GLU A 108 -14.09 5.23 11.72
C GLU A 108 -14.75 5.67 10.43
N LEU A 109 -15.29 4.72 9.65
CA LEU A 109 -16.01 5.02 8.41
C LEU A 109 -17.30 5.80 8.67
N SER A 110 -18.02 5.48 9.75
CA SER A 110 -19.19 6.25 10.18
C SER A 110 -18.83 7.70 10.52
N ILE A 111 -17.73 7.91 11.24
CA ILE A 111 -17.25 9.25 11.57
C ILE A 111 -16.83 10.01 10.30
N PHE A 112 -16.14 9.35 9.36
CA PHE A 112 -15.76 9.97 8.10
C PHE A 112 -17.00 10.38 7.26
N SER A 113 -17.97 9.48 7.11
CA SER A 113 -19.17 9.76 6.32
C SER A 113 -19.99 10.93 6.87
N THR A 114 -20.05 11.07 8.20
CA THR A 114 -20.75 12.19 8.85
C THR A 114 -19.98 13.52 8.70
N GLN A 115 -18.64 13.50 8.73
CA GLN A 115 -17.82 14.70 8.59
C GLN A 115 -17.69 15.20 7.15
N VAL A 116 -17.59 14.29 6.17
CA VAL A 116 -17.27 14.65 4.77
C VAL A 116 -18.52 14.76 3.90
N THR A 117 -19.51 13.88 4.09
CA THR A 117 -20.71 13.84 3.23
C THR A 117 -21.90 14.59 3.82
N GLY A 118 -21.81 15.06 5.08
CA GLY A 118 -22.90 15.73 5.80
C GLY A 118 -24.18 14.88 5.91
N SER A 119 -24.09 13.58 5.64
CA SER A 119 -25.22 12.66 5.59
C SER A 119 -25.30 11.85 6.88
N GLU A 120 -26.48 11.81 7.47
CA GLU A 120 -26.79 10.92 8.59
C GLU A 120 -26.64 9.46 8.14
N ALA A 121 -25.92 8.66 8.94
CA ALA A 121 -25.61 7.27 8.64
C ALA A 121 -26.89 6.48 8.28
N LYS A 122 -27.01 6.04 7.02
CA LYS A 122 -28.10 5.16 6.60
C LYS A 122 -27.93 3.80 7.27
N SER A 123 -28.79 3.49 8.24
CA SER A 123 -28.88 2.23 8.99
C SER A 123 -29.40 1.06 8.13
N SER A 124 -28.87 0.85 6.93
CA SER A 124 -29.17 -0.33 6.12
C SER A 124 -28.09 -1.37 6.38
N GLY A 125 -28.48 -2.60 6.74
CA GLY A 125 -27.58 -3.71 7.05
C GLY A 125 -26.64 -4.18 5.92
N SER A 126 -26.65 -3.49 4.77
CA SER A 126 -25.68 -3.65 3.68
C SER A 126 -24.70 -2.47 3.67
N GLN A 127 -23.41 -2.73 3.90
CA GLN A 127 -22.35 -1.73 3.73
C GLN A 127 -22.42 -1.15 2.31
N PRO A 128 -22.57 0.19 2.14
CA PRO A 128 -22.53 0.82 0.83
C PRO A 128 -21.22 0.49 0.12
N VAL A 129 -21.28 0.19 -1.18
CA VAL A 129 -20.06 0.09 -1.99
C VAL A 129 -19.60 1.50 -2.30
N LEU A 130 -18.57 1.96 -1.61
CA LEU A 130 -17.98 3.28 -1.84
C LEU A 130 -17.20 3.29 -3.17
N PRO A 131 -17.26 4.39 -3.93
CA PRO A 131 -16.40 4.55 -5.09
C PRO A 131 -14.94 4.61 -4.65
N PHE A 132 -14.03 4.19 -5.53
CA PHE A 132 -12.62 4.06 -5.15
C PHE A 132 -11.99 5.40 -4.74
N ALA A 133 -12.41 6.51 -5.36
CA ALA A 133 -11.94 7.83 -5.00
C ALA A 133 -12.26 8.21 -3.54
N GLU A 134 -13.45 7.86 -3.04
CA GLU A 134 -13.83 8.06 -1.63
C GLU A 134 -13.04 7.14 -0.70
N ILE A 135 -12.75 5.89 -1.13
CA ILE A 135 -11.89 4.97 -0.38
C ILE A 135 -10.48 5.56 -0.22
N VAL A 136 -9.95 6.22 -1.25
CA VAL A 136 -8.65 6.90 -1.19
C VAL A 136 -8.67 8.05 -0.19
N GLU A 137 -9.71 8.88 -0.19
CA GLU A 137 -9.88 9.98 0.77
C GLU A 137 -9.99 9.46 2.20
N PHE A 138 -10.79 8.42 2.40
CA PHE A 138 -10.95 7.79 3.70
C PHE A 138 -9.64 7.18 4.20
N ALA A 139 -8.86 6.54 3.31
CA ALA A 139 -7.54 6.02 3.65
C ALA A 139 -6.57 7.12 4.11
N ILE A 140 -6.56 8.28 3.44
CA ILE A 140 -5.74 9.44 3.82
C ILE A 140 -6.18 10.00 5.17
N TRP A 141 -7.48 10.19 5.36
CA TRP A 141 -8.03 10.68 6.61
C TRP A 141 -7.68 9.77 7.80
N GLN A 142 -7.77 8.44 7.62
CA GLN A 142 -7.36 7.48 8.62
C GLN A 142 -5.85 7.53 8.91
N LEU A 143 -5.00 7.71 7.89
CA LEU A 143 -3.54 7.85 8.08
C LEU A 143 -3.22 9.04 9.00
N PHE A 144 -3.84 10.20 8.77
CA PHE A 144 -3.66 11.37 9.64
C PHE A 144 -4.22 11.15 11.05
N ARG A 145 -5.38 10.51 11.18
CA ARG A 145 -5.96 10.22 12.51
C ARG A 145 -5.13 9.27 13.35
N LYS A 146 -4.55 8.24 12.73
CA LYS A 146 -3.68 7.26 13.40
C LYS A 146 -2.30 7.87 13.72
N HIS A 147 -1.88 8.89 12.99
CA HIS A 147 -0.60 9.54 13.17
C HIS A 147 -0.70 10.75 14.12
N THR A 148 -0.45 10.51 15.40
CA THR A 148 -0.58 11.52 16.47
C THR A 148 0.62 12.44 16.61
N SER A 149 1.71 12.19 15.88
CA SER A 149 2.83 13.13 15.88
C SER A 149 2.40 14.39 15.12
N GLY A 150 2.83 15.57 15.57
CA GLY A 150 2.57 16.84 14.87
C GLY A 150 3.21 16.95 13.47
N HIS A 151 3.78 15.86 12.97
CA HIS A 151 4.33 15.72 11.63
C HIS A 151 3.37 14.93 10.72
N ARG A 152 3.54 15.12 9.43
CA ARG A 152 2.83 14.39 8.38
C ARG A 152 3.16 12.88 8.45
N PRO A 153 2.19 11.98 8.21
CA PRO A 153 2.47 10.55 8.11
C PRO A 153 3.55 10.24 7.06
N PRO A 154 4.47 9.29 7.33
CA PRO A 154 5.47 8.79 6.38
C PRO A 154 4.81 7.91 5.30
N HIS A 155 4.00 8.55 4.45
CA HIS A 155 3.17 7.91 3.44
C HIS A 155 3.01 8.81 2.21
N VAL A 156 3.13 8.24 1.02
CA VAL A 156 3.12 9.04 -0.24
C VAL A 156 1.78 9.73 -0.47
N LEU A 157 0.67 9.09 -0.08
CA LEU A 157 -0.68 9.68 -0.14
C LEU A 157 -0.87 10.90 0.76
N CYS A 158 0.03 11.12 1.71
CA CYS A 158 -0.02 12.29 2.59
C CYS A 158 0.83 13.46 2.05
N HIS A 159 1.61 13.30 0.97
CA HIS A 159 2.40 14.39 0.37
C HIS A 159 1.49 15.59 0.01
N GLY A 160 1.93 16.81 0.31
CA GLY A 160 1.14 18.03 0.07
C GLY A 160 -0.06 18.24 1.03
N TYR A 161 -0.33 17.30 1.95
CA TYR A 161 -1.38 17.44 2.97
C TYR A 161 -0.79 17.69 4.36
N TRP A 162 -1.58 18.35 5.20
CA TRP A 162 -1.29 18.58 6.61
C TRP A 162 -2.59 18.52 7.43
N HIS A 163 -2.45 18.42 8.75
CA HIS A 163 -3.59 18.29 9.67
C HIS A 163 -3.41 19.27 10.82
N THR A 164 -4.49 19.96 11.21
CA THR A 164 -4.45 21.04 12.23
C THR A 164 -4.58 20.53 13.66
N GLY A 165 -4.42 19.23 13.93
CA GLY A 165 -4.63 18.63 15.24
C GLY A 165 -6.10 18.54 15.68
N LEU A 166 -7.03 19.19 14.96
CA LEU A 166 -8.48 19.23 15.26
C LEU A 166 -9.32 18.22 14.48
N GLY A 167 -8.72 17.36 13.67
CA GLY A 167 -9.43 16.33 12.92
C GLY A 167 -9.55 16.61 11.41
N GLU A 168 -9.38 17.86 10.99
CA GLU A 168 -9.46 18.27 9.58
C GLU A 168 -8.14 18.05 8.82
N VAL A 169 -8.20 17.28 7.72
CA VAL A 169 -7.11 17.17 6.74
C VAL A 169 -7.25 18.32 5.75
N LYS A 170 -6.22 19.16 5.64
CA LYS A 170 -6.17 20.28 4.70
C LYS A 170 -5.06 20.06 3.68
N ILE A 171 -5.29 20.55 2.46
CA ILE A 171 -4.21 20.70 1.47
C ILE A 171 -3.31 21.83 1.97
N ALA A 172 -2.01 21.72 1.76
CA ALA A 172 -1.08 22.82 2.01
C ALA A 172 -1.42 24.02 1.12
N ASP A 173 -2.36 24.85 1.56
CA ASP A 173 -2.39 26.24 1.13
C ASP A 173 -1.08 26.84 1.63
N ARG A 174 -0.20 27.21 0.69
CA ARG A 174 0.84 28.19 1.00
C ARG A 174 0.08 29.45 1.36
N GLU A 175 -0.20 29.60 2.65
CA GLU A 175 -0.61 30.86 3.24
C GLU A 175 0.27 31.95 2.61
N LYS A 176 -0.40 32.93 2.00
CA LYS A 176 0.18 34.10 1.33
C LYS A 176 1.49 34.52 1.99
N VAL A 177 2.61 34.08 1.43
CA VAL A 177 3.78 34.94 1.43
C VAL A 177 3.47 35.91 0.30
N GLU A 178 2.96 37.09 0.66
CA GLU A 178 2.89 38.25 -0.22
C GLU A 178 4.33 38.63 -0.65
N ASN A 179 4.91 37.83 -1.52
CA ASN A 179 6.06 38.25 -2.31
C ASN A 179 5.51 38.88 -3.58
N ASN A 180 5.48 40.20 -3.54
CA ASN A 180 5.17 41.13 -4.62
C ASN A 180 6.05 40.92 -5.87
N HIS A 181 5.99 39.77 -6.54
CA HIS A 181 6.59 39.62 -7.87
C HIS A 181 5.70 38.67 -8.67
N GLY A 182 5.14 39.17 -9.78
CA GLY A 182 4.13 38.51 -10.61
C GLY A 182 4.60 37.25 -11.31
N ALA A 183 4.91 36.22 -10.52
CA ALA A 183 5.01 34.84 -10.97
C ALA A 183 3.64 34.20 -10.76
N GLU A 184 3.12 33.64 -11.85
CA GLU A 184 1.91 32.82 -11.91
C GLU A 184 1.86 31.88 -10.70
N ALA A 185 0.81 32.02 -9.89
CA ALA A 185 0.62 31.21 -8.70
C ALA A 185 0.41 29.75 -9.13
N THR A 186 1.49 28.98 -9.18
CA THR A 186 1.43 27.53 -9.36
C THR A 186 0.50 26.99 -8.27
N LEU A 187 -0.58 26.34 -8.69
CA LEU A 187 -1.56 25.67 -7.83
C LEU A 187 -0.86 24.87 -6.72
N PRO A 188 -1.49 24.67 -5.54
CA PRO A 188 -0.92 23.86 -4.47
C PRO A 188 -0.37 22.56 -5.04
N ASP A 189 0.79 22.12 -4.53
CA ASP A 189 1.49 20.91 -4.97
C ASP A 189 0.53 19.71 -4.84
N ARG A 190 -0.17 19.44 -5.94
CA ARG A 190 -1.29 18.51 -5.98
C ARG A 190 -0.67 17.13 -5.84
N ASN A 191 -1.19 16.32 -4.92
CA ASN A 191 -0.63 15.00 -4.71
C ASN A 191 -0.92 14.11 -5.93
N GLU A 192 0.05 14.02 -6.85
CA GLU A 192 -0.08 13.28 -8.10
C GLU A 192 -0.38 11.79 -7.88
N HIS A 193 0.07 11.22 -6.75
CA HIS A 193 -0.25 9.84 -6.39
C HIS A 193 -1.75 9.68 -6.10
N VAL A 194 -2.33 10.64 -5.38
CA VAL A 194 -3.77 10.67 -5.08
C VAL A 194 -4.58 10.88 -6.35
N ASP A 195 -4.17 11.80 -7.23
CA ASP A 195 -4.84 12.02 -8.51
C ASP A 195 -4.85 10.76 -9.37
N ARG A 196 -3.72 10.08 -9.46
CA ARG A 196 -3.61 8.83 -10.22
C ARG A 196 -4.50 7.74 -9.65
N LEU A 197 -4.62 7.64 -8.32
CA LEU A 197 -5.50 6.68 -7.67
C LEU A 197 -6.99 7.04 -7.78
N LYS A 198 -7.34 8.33 -7.85
CA LYS A 198 -8.72 8.79 -8.07
C LYS A 198 -9.16 8.73 -9.54
N GLY A 199 -8.24 8.41 -10.46
CA GLY A 199 -8.55 8.28 -11.88
C GLY A 199 -9.53 7.14 -12.20
N GLU A 200 -10.23 7.29 -13.32
CA GLU A 200 -11.30 6.36 -13.74
C GLU A 200 -10.85 4.91 -13.94
N ALA A 201 -9.56 4.71 -14.23
CA ALA A 201 -8.98 3.38 -14.41
C ALA A 201 -9.13 2.47 -13.18
N TRP A 202 -9.36 3.05 -11.99
CA TRP A 202 -9.58 2.32 -10.75
C TRP A 202 -11.06 2.17 -10.36
N ALA A 203 -11.97 2.81 -11.08
CA ALA A 203 -13.39 2.90 -10.69
C ALA A 203 -14.06 1.52 -10.56
N ALA A 204 -13.62 0.54 -11.36
CA ALA A 204 -14.12 -0.84 -11.34
C ALA A 204 -13.62 -1.67 -10.13
N LEU A 205 -12.58 -1.21 -9.43
CA LEU A 205 -11.90 -1.97 -8.39
C LEU A 205 -12.80 -2.34 -7.19
N PRO A 206 -13.59 -1.41 -6.59
CA PRO A 206 -14.49 -1.75 -5.50
C PRO A 206 -15.58 -2.74 -5.93
N SER A 207 -16.11 -2.56 -7.15
CA SER A 207 -17.13 -3.44 -7.74
C SER A 207 -16.58 -4.85 -7.98
N LEU A 208 -15.33 -4.98 -8.46
CA LEU A 208 -14.66 -6.26 -8.66
C LEU A 208 -14.49 -7.02 -7.34
N VAL A 209 -14.05 -6.35 -6.28
CA VAL A 209 -13.86 -6.96 -4.95
C VAL A 209 -15.21 -7.29 -4.29
N GLY A 210 -16.23 -6.47 -4.51
CA GLY A 210 -17.60 -6.66 -4.01
C GLY A 210 -17.77 -6.26 -2.54
N ALA A 211 -18.79 -6.80 -1.87
CA ALA A 211 -19.14 -6.40 -0.49
C ALA A 211 -17.94 -6.47 0.49
N GLY A 212 -17.71 -5.41 1.27
CA GLY A 212 -16.53 -5.31 2.14
C GLY A 212 -15.23 -4.95 1.40
N SER A 213 -15.32 -4.49 0.15
CA SER A 213 -14.19 -3.99 -0.63
C SER A 213 -13.46 -2.86 0.07
N ALA A 214 -14.19 -1.95 0.70
CA ALA A 214 -13.61 -0.76 1.33
C ALA A 214 -12.54 -1.12 2.37
N LEU A 215 -12.77 -2.11 3.26
CA LEU A 215 -11.75 -2.58 4.20
C LEU A 215 -10.50 -3.12 3.51
N ILE A 216 -10.68 -4.01 2.52
CA ILE A 216 -9.55 -4.62 1.77
C ILE A 216 -8.75 -3.54 1.05
N LEU A 217 -9.43 -2.58 0.43
CA LEU A 217 -8.81 -1.53 -0.37
C LEU A 217 -8.15 -0.45 0.50
N VAL A 218 -8.70 -0.13 1.68
CA VAL A 218 -8.01 0.72 2.65
C VAL A 218 -6.75 0.04 3.18
N GLN A 219 -6.80 -1.25 3.50
CA GLN A 219 -5.60 -2.00 3.93
C GLN A 219 -4.54 -2.06 2.83
N LEU A 220 -4.95 -2.25 1.57
CA LEU A 220 -4.06 -2.16 0.41
C LEU A 220 -3.38 -0.78 0.35
N LEU A 221 -4.14 0.30 0.48
CA LEU A 221 -3.62 1.66 0.37
C LEU A 221 -2.69 2.03 1.53
N GLN A 222 -3.01 1.63 2.77
CA GLN A 222 -2.26 2.04 3.97
C GLN A 222 -1.06 1.17 4.30
N ASN A 223 -1.18 -0.15 4.09
CA ASN A 223 -0.20 -1.12 4.60
C ASN A 223 0.70 -1.71 3.52
N CYS A 224 0.41 -1.44 2.25
CA CYS A 224 1.15 -1.98 1.12
C CYS A 224 1.76 -0.86 0.27
N GLY A 225 2.92 -1.14 -0.33
CA GLY A 225 3.44 -0.33 -1.42
C GLY A 225 2.77 -0.74 -2.73
N MET A 226 2.21 0.22 -3.48
CA MET A 226 1.67 -0.02 -4.81
C MET A 226 2.55 0.64 -5.86
N PHE A 227 2.84 -0.07 -6.94
CA PHE A 227 3.84 0.33 -7.93
C PHE A 227 3.31 0.10 -9.36
N ILE A 228 3.16 1.19 -10.14
CA ILE A 228 2.74 1.12 -11.54
C ILE A 228 3.98 1.04 -12.43
N PRO A 229 4.02 0.17 -13.45
CA PRO A 229 5.11 0.15 -14.42
C PRO A 229 5.17 1.45 -15.22
N LEU A 230 6.37 1.98 -15.42
CA LEU A 230 6.60 3.14 -16.29
C LEU A 230 7.09 2.69 -17.67
N ASP A 231 6.72 3.45 -18.69
CA ASP A 231 7.27 3.30 -20.03
C ASP A 231 8.79 3.56 -20.01
N GLY A 232 9.53 2.81 -20.83
CA GLY A 232 10.97 3.07 -21.04
C GLY A 232 11.95 2.13 -20.33
N GLY A 233 11.53 1.02 -19.72
CA GLY A 233 12.46 -0.01 -19.26
C GLY A 233 11.85 -1.17 -18.47
N LYS A 234 12.49 -2.34 -18.52
CA LYS A 234 12.14 -3.47 -17.64
C LYS A 234 12.48 -3.10 -16.20
N ASN A 235 11.60 -3.44 -15.27
CA ASN A 235 11.74 -3.17 -13.83
C ASN A 235 11.74 -1.68 -13.44
N ASN A 236 11.17 -0.79 -14.26
CA ASN A 236 10.97 0.61 -13.92
C ASN A 236 9.55 0.81 -13.38
N TYR A 237 9.43 1.28 -12.14
CA TYR A 237 8.14 1.42 -11.46
C TYR A 237 8.03 2.74 -10.71
N LEU A 238 6.83 3.32 -10.73
CA LEU A 238 6.45 4.46 -9.93
C LEU A 238 5.64 4.02 -8.71
N GLN A 239 6.08 4.41 -7.53
CA GLN A 239 5.29 4.24 -6.32
C GLN A 239 4.07 5.16 -6.33
N ILE A 240 2.90 4.59 -6.02
CA ILE A 240 1.62 5.32 -5.96
C ILE A 240 0.89 5.15 -4.62
N SER A 241 1.32 4.23 -3.76
CA SER A 241 0.82 4.12 -2.38
C SER A 241 1.88 3.52 -1.45
N GLY A 242 1.64 3.58 -0.14
CA GLY A 242 2.52 3.06 0.90
C GLY A 242 3.47 4.10 1.49
N THR A 243 4.26 3.68 2.46
CA THR A 243 5.44 4.41 2.96
C THR A 243 6.46 4.55 1.86
N ASP A 244 7.07 5.73 1.74
CA ASP A 244 8.09 6.03 0.74
C ASP A 244 9.24 5.01 0.85
N LEU A 245 9.70 4.47 -0.29
CA LEU A 245 10.81 3.51 -0.32
C LEU A 245 12.06 4.03 0.41
N SER A 246 12.32 5.35 0.38
CA SER A 246 13.46 5.97 1.06
C SER A 246 13.38 5.93 2.59
N GLU A 247 12.16 5.76 3.13
CA GLU A 247 11.88 5.67 4.56
C GLU A 247 11.80 4.22 5.04
N LEU A 248 11.69 3.25 4.11
CA LEU A 248 11.65 1.84 4.44
C LEU A 248 13.04 1.31 4.80
N ARG A 249 13.06 0.35 5.73
CA ARG A 249 14.26 -0.39 6.06
C ARG A 249 14.42 -1.54 5.07
N SER A 250 15.61 -1.65 4.49
CA SER A 250 15.99 -2.82 3.72
C SER A 250 15.95 -4.08 4.60
N LEU A 251 15.41 -5.16 4.04
CA LEU A 251 15.44 -6.53 4.55
C LEU A 251 16.84 -7.14 4.43
N ASP A 252 17.69 -6.59 3.56
CA ASP A 252 19.09 -6.98 3.48
C ASP A 252 19.84 -6.46 4.72
N LYS A 253 20.12 -7.40 5.63
CA LYS A 253 20.84 -7.15 6.88
C LYS A 253 22.27 -6.67 6.67
N HIS A 254 22.84 -6.87 5.48
CA HIS A 254 24.23 -6.51 5.18
C HIS A 254 24.38 -5.11 4.56
N ASN A 255 23.29 -4.47 4.12
CA ASN A 255 23.32 -3.11 3.62
C ASN A 255 22.02 -2.35 3.95
N PRO A 256 21.85 -1.87 5.20
CA PRO A 256 20.66 -1.16 5.62
C PRO A 256 20.68 0.27 5.08
N THR A 257 20.27 0.47 3.83
CA THR A 257 19.92 1.79 3.28
C THR A 257 18.56 2.21 3.84
N GLY A 258 18.56 2.64 5.10
CA GLY A 258 17.52 3.47 5.70
C GLY A 258 18.21 4.63 6.39
N GLY A 259 17.79 5.87 6.11
CA GLY A 259 18.45 7.09 6.56
C GLY A 259 18.93 7.05 8.02
N LEU A 260 20.13 7.59 8.27
CA LEU A 260 20.70 7.71 9.61
C LEU A 260 19.67 8.38 10.54
N LYS A 261 19.26 7.66 11.59
CA LYS A 261 18.75 8.33 12.79
C LYS A 261 19.90 9.21 13.33
N PRO A 262 19.68 10.51 13.62
CA PRO A 262 20.65 11.26 14.41
C PRO A 262 20.60 10.66 15.82
N ASN A 263 21.51 9.73 16.10
CA ASN A 263 21.75 9.26 17.45
C ASN A 263 22.29 10.45 18.24
N GLY A 264 21.42 11.05 19.05
CA GLY A 264 21.82 11.80 20.23
C GLY A 264 22.43 10.83 21.22
N SER A 265 23.70 10.48 21.01
CA SER A 265 24.54 9.83 22.00
C SER A 265 25.52 10.86 22.54
N THR A 266 25.19 11.33 23.74
CA THR A 266 26.09 12.03 24.66
C THR A 266 27.46 11.36 24.66
N ASN A 267 28.48 12.06 24.14
CA ASN A 267 29.86 11.65 24.30
C ASN A 267 30.25 11.86 25.77
N ALA A 268 30.23 10.76 26.53
CA ALA A 268 30.97 10.64 27.77
C ALA A 268 32.46 10.67 27.43
N VAL A 269 33.12 11.78 27.75
CA VAL A 269 34.57 11.92 27.66
C VAL A 269 35.21 11.12 28.79
N VAL A 270 36.00 10.10 28.44
CA VAL A 270 36.91 9.43 29.38
C VAL A 270 38.20 10.25 29.47
N PRO A 271 38.68 10.63 30.67
CA PRO A 271 39.85 11.48 30.83
C PRO A 271 41.14 10.66 30.88
N LEU A 272 42.22 11.19 30.29
CA LEU A 272 43.60 10.72 30.53
C LEU A 272 44.42 11.81 31.26
N PRO A 273 45.32 11.42 32.17
CA PRO A 273 45.97 12.33 33.10
C PRO A 273 47.27 12.90 32.52
N GLY A 274 47.53 14.19 32.73
CA GLY A 274 48.80 14.82 32.36
C GLY A 274 48.89 16.26 32.83
N LYS A 275 49.75 16.47 33.84
CA LYS A 275 49.97 17.71 34.58
C LYS A 275 50.55 18.81 33.69
N ASN A 276 50.07 20.06 33.82
CA ASN A 276 50.95 21.21 34.09
C ASN A 276 50.18 22.45 34.55
N LYS A 277 50.89 23.25 35.36
CA LYS A 277 50.43 24.26 36.31
C LYS A 277 50.05 25.60 35.63
N ARG A 278 48.95 26.21 36.15
CA ARG A 278 48.63 27.64 36.46
C ARG A 278 49.53 28.78 35.90
N PRO A 279 49.00 30.03 35.72
CA PRO A 279 48.02 30.64 36.62
C PRO A 279 46.85 31.42 36.02
N GLN A 280 45.91 31.70 36.93
CA GLN A 280 44.73 32.53 36.78
C GLN A 280 45.06 33.98 36.45
N VAL A 281 44.23 34.58 35.61
CA VAL A 281 43.96 36.02 35.64
C VAL A 281 42.46 36.20 35.89
N LYS A 282 42.15 36.75 37.06
CA LYS A 282 40.83 37.29 37.40
C LYS A 282 40.73 38.66 36.75
N ASN A 283 39.73 38.90 35.92
CA ASN A 283 39.27 40.25 35.63
C ASN A 283 37.82 40.38 36.11
N THR A 284 37.71 40.92 37.31
CA THR A 284 36.57 41.74 37.74
C THR A 284 36.77 43.12 37.11
N LEU A 285 35.68 43.75 36.63
CA LEU A 285 35.27 45.12 36.97
C LEU A 285 34.24 45.70 35.97
N ASN A 286 33.14 46.17 36.57
CA ASN A 286 32.40 47.41 36.32
C ASN A 286 31.29 47.49 35.24
N THR A 287 30.05 47.51 35.75
CA THR A 287 29.18 48.70 35.95
C THR A 287 29.06 49.76 34.86
N ILE A 288 27.84 50.33 34.83
CA ILE A 288 27.32 51.59 34.23
C ILE A 288 26.36 51.23 33.08
N ARG A 289 25.06 51.51 33.10
CA ARG A 289 24.21 52.39 33.92
C ARG A 289 22.77 51.88 33.90
#